data_AF-E0QSW9-F1
#
_entry.id   AF-E0QSW9-F1
#
_cell.length_a   1.000
_cell.length_b   1.000
_cell.length_c   1.000
_cell.angle_alpha   90.00
_cell.angle_beta   90.00
_cell.angle_gamma   90.00
#
_symmetry.space_group_name_H-M   'P 1'
#
loop_
_entity.id
_entity.type
_entity.pdbx_description
1 polymer ?
#
loop_
_entity_poly.entity_id
_entity_poly.type
_entity_poly.pdbx_seq_one_letter_code
_entity_poly.pdbx_strand_id
1 'polypeptide(L)'
;MQTFLFLAATAIPVTPPNKWSVTQNLLYALVILATIALTVGAIWLASRLMPRRRKVEVPSTHLQEIHLVYEETLSAADRAIVRDQQVREATRYMLKDPSLAQPLEQWREKRREWAAQLTFLEALTSNPSKMLTDPAVADNLRYVHTLAFELEAAQRAMLRAIRQAVATGSENPPLGTASDT
;
A
#
# COMPACT_ATOMS: atom_id res chain seq x y z
N MET A 1 2.67 -72.56 40.89
CA MET A 1 3.83 -72.02 41.62
C MET A 1 4.68 -71.22 40.63
N GLN A 2 4.58 -69.89 40.65
CA GLN A 2 5.33 -68.98 39.78
C GLN A 2 6.58 -68.47 40.51
N THR A 3 7.75 -68.72 39.94
CA THR A 3 9.03 -68.14 40.36
C THR A 3 9.23 -66.80 39.65
N PHE A 4 9.20 -65.71 40.42
CA PHE A 4 9.59 -64.38 39.95
C PHE A 4 11.13 -64.27 39.92
N LEU A 5 11.71 -64.11 38.73
CA LEU A 5 13.09 -63.65 38.55
C LEU A 5 13.10 -62.12 38.52
N PHE A 6 13.64 -61.51 39.58
CA PHE A 6 13.92 -60.08 39.67
C PHE A 6 15.07 -59.72 38.71
N LEU A 7 14.79 -58.92 37.67
CA LEU A 7 15.83 -58.26 36.89
C LEU A 7 16.31 -57.04 37.70
N ALA A 8 17.48 -57.16 38.33
CA ALA A 8 18.12 -56.05 39.01
C ALA A 8 18.65 -55.04 37.97
N ALA A 9 18.03 -53.87 37.89
CA ALA A 9 18.56 -52.73 37.16
C ALA A 9 19.88 -52.31 37.81
N THR A 10 21.00 -52.52 37.12
CA THR A 10 22.30 -51.97 37.51
C THR A 10 22.26 -50.45 37.34
N ALA A 11 21.98 -49.73 38.42
CA ALA A 11 22.17 -48.30 38.49
C ALA A 11 23.67 -48.00 38.34
N ILE A 12 24.06 -47.47 37.17
CA ILE A 12 25.41 -46.93 36.98
C ILE A 12 25.51 -45.68 37.87
N PRO A 13 26.39 -45.65 38.88
CA PRO A 13 26.50 -44.49 39.75
C PRO A 13 27.07 -43.32 38.96
N VAL A 14 26.21 -42.34 38.65
CA VAL A 14 26.64 -41.06 38.06
C VAL A 14 27.35 -40.28 39.16
N THR A 15 28.69 -40.25 39.13
CA THR A 15 29.47 -39.43 40.06
C THR A 15 29.11 -37.95 39.86
N PRO A 16 28.80 -37.20 40.93
CA PRO A 16 28.47 -35.79 40.81
C PRO A 16 29.68 -35.01 40.27
N PRO A 17 29.47 -34.00 39.41
CA PRO A 17 30.53 -33.29 38.69
C PRO A 17 31.57 -32.60 39.60
N ASN A 18 31.25 -32.35 40.88
CA ASN A 18 32.21 -31.79 41.82
C ASN A 18 33.26 -32.79 42.36
N LYS A 19 33.11 -34.10 42.06
CA LYS A 19 34.04 -35.16 42.47
C LYS A 19 34.85 -35.74 41.30
N TRP A 20 34.75 -35.12 40.12
CA TRP A 20 35.42 -35.63 38.93
C TRP A 20 36.92 -35.37 39.00
N SER A 21 37.70 -36.32 38.51
CA SER A 21 39.15 -36.15 38.38
C SER A 21 39.47 -35.07 37.35
N VAL A 22 40.65 -34.45 37.47
CA VAL A 22 41.14 -33.44 36.52
C VAL A 22 41.07 -33.94 35.07
N THR A 23 41.36 -35.21 34.85
CA THR A 23 41.27 -35.88 33.54
C THR A 23 39.84 -35.96 33.00
N GLN A 24 38.84 -36.22 33.85
CA GLN A 24 37.43 -36.25 33.45
C GLN A 24 36.89 -34.85 33.11
N ASN A 25 37.29 -33.84 33.88
CA ASN A 25 36.95 -32.45 33.58
C ASN A 25 37.56 -31.97 32.26
N LEU A 26 38.82 -32.35 31.99
CA LEU A 26 39.50 -32.00 30.75
C LEU A 26 38.83 -32.68 29.54
N LEU A 27 38.46 -33.95 29.67
CA LEU A 27 37.78 -34.69 28.62
C LEU A 27 36.37 -34.13 28.36
N TYR A 28 35.64 -33.75 29.41
CA TYR A 28 34.35 -33.09 29.28
C TYR A 28 34.45 -31.70 28.61
N ALA A 29 35.46 -30.91 28.97
CA ALA A 29 35.72 -29.62 28.34
C ALA A 29 36.04 -29.77 26.84
N LEU A 30 36.83 -30.79 26.46
CA LEU A 30 37.11 -31.10 25.06
C LEU A 30 35.86 -31.45 24.26
N VAL A 31 34.96 -32.26 24.85
CA VAL A 31 33.68 -32.62 24.21
C VAL A 31 32.80 -31.39 24.01
N ILE A 32 32.71 -30.50 25.01
CA ILE A 32 31.95 -29.25 24.89
C ILE A 32 32.54 -28.37 23.79
N LEU A 33 33.86 -28.17 23.78
CA LEU A 33 34.53 -27.35 22.77
C LEU A 33 34.35 -27.90 21.36
N ALA A 34 34.46 -29.22 21.19
CA ALA A 34 34.20 -29.87 19.91
C ALA A 34 32.75 -29.67 19.44
N THR A 35 31.78 -29.75 20.35
CA THR A 35 30.36 -29.56 20.03
C THR A 35 30.06 -28.11 19.64
N ILE A 36 30.66 -27.14 20.34
CA ILE A 36 30.56 -25.71 20.01
C ILE A 36 31.19 -25.43 18.64
N ALA A 37 32.39 -25.95 18.37
CA ALA A 37 33.05 -25.77 17.09
C ALA A 37 32.24 -26.37 15.93
N LEU A 38 31.64 -27.54 16.12
CA LEU A 38 30.83 -28.21 15.11
C LEU A 38 29.52 -27.46 14.82
N THR A 39 28.86 -26.96 15.86
CA THR A 39 27.62 -26.15 15.71
C THR A 39 27.89 -24.81 15.03
N VAL A 40 28.93 -24.07 15.45
CA VAL A 40 29.34 -22.82 14.79
C VAL A 40 29.79 -23.08 13.36
N GLY A 41 30.55 -24.15 13.12
CA GLY A 41 30.98 -24.56 11.79
C GLY A 41 29.80 -24.88 10.87
N ALA A 42 28.78 -25.58 11.37
CA ALA A 42 27.56 -25.87 10.61
C ALA A 42 26.75 -24.60 10.29
N ILE A 43 26.60 -23.68 11.24
CA ILE A 43 25.92 -22.38 11.01
C ILE A 43 26.69 -21.55 9.98
N TRP A 44 28.02 -21.49 10.11
CA TRP A 44 28.87 -20.77 9.16
C TRP A 44 28.77 -21.39 7.78
N LEU A 45 28.85 -22.73 7.67
CA LEU A 45 28.74 -23.45 6.41
C LEU A 45 27.36 -23.27 5.76
N ALA A 46 26.29 -23.32 6.54
CA ALA A 46 24.94 -23.00 6.07
C ALA A 46 24.84 -21.55 5.58
N SER A 47 25.43 -20.60 6.30
CA SER A 47 25.48 -19.18 5.88
C SER A 47 26.34 -18.94 4.65
N ARG A 48 27.34 -19.80 4.40
CA ARG A 48 28.27 -19.73 3.27
C ARG A 48 27.70 -20.38 2.01
N LEU A 49 26.95 -21.48 2.16
CA LEU A 49 26.36 -22.26 1.06
C LEU A 49 24.95 -21.81 0.70
N MET A 50 24.17 -21.25 1.63
CA MET A 50 22.90 -20.64 1.29
C MET A 50 23.13 -19.22 0.78
N PRO A 51 22.85 -18.91 -0.49
CA PRO A 51 22.82 -17.53 -0.94
C PRO A 51 21.74 -16.83 -0.11
N ARG A 52 22.18 -15.88 0.72
CA ARG A 52 21.35 -14.97 1.49
C ARG A 52 20.35 -14.33 0.51
N ARG A 53 19.15 -14.89 0.37
CA ARG A 53 18.06 -14.33 -0.45
C ARG A 53 17.53 -13.10 0.29
N ARG A 54 18.33 -12.04 0.26
CA ARG A 54 17.84 -10.68 0.38
C ARG A 54 18.33 -9.99 -0.88
N LYS A 55 17.65 -10.29 -1.99
CA LYS A 55 17.59 -9.31 -3.06
C LYS A 55 16.83 -8.14 -2.45
N VAL A 56 17.56 -7.15 -1.96
CA VAL A 56 17.04 -5.79 -2.00
C VAL A 56 16.95 -5.53 -3.50
N GLU A 57 15.80 -5.87 -4.08
CA GLU A 57 15.47 -5.41 -5.42
C GLU A 57 15.37 -3.91 -5.29
N VAL A 58 16.49 -3.23 -5.59
CA VAL A 58 16.44 -1.82 -5.94
C VAL A 58 15.50 -1.80 -7.15
N PRO A 59 14.27 -1.29 -7.01
CA PRO A 59 13.36 -1.23 -8.14
C PRO A 59 14.11 -0.50 -9.26
N SER A 60 14.01 -1.00 -10.48
CA SER A 60 14.54 -0.26 -11.63
C SER A 60 13.99 1.17 -11.55
N THR A 61 14.79 2.18 -11.89
CA THR A 61 14.37 3.60 -11.82
C THR A 61 12.98 3.83 -12.43
N HIS A 62 12.69 3.12 -13.52
CA HIS A 62 11.39 3.08 -14.17
C HIS A 62 10.23 2.57 -13.28
N LEU A 63 10.44 1.51 -12.48
CA LEU A 63 9.43 1.02 -11.53
C LEU A 63 9.19 2.02 -10.39
N GLN A 64 10.24 2.72 -9.96
CA GLN A 64 10.12 3.75 -8.94
C GLN A 64 9.35 4.98 -9.46
N GLU A 65 9.60 5.40 -10.69
CA GLU A 65 8.84 6.45 -11.38
C GLU A 65 7.36 6.10 -11.53
N ILE A 66 7.05 4.87 -11.99
CA ILE A 66 5.66 4.41 -12.12
C ILE A 66 4.97 4.36 -10.77
N HIS A 67 5.67 3.90 -9.73
CA HIS A 67 5.10 3.85 -8.39
C HIS A 67 4.81 5.24 -7.84
N LEU A 68 5.67 6.22 -8.12
CA LEU A 68 5.43 7.61 -7.77
C LEU A 68 4.20 8.17 -8.51
N VAL A 69 4.12 7.95 -9.82
CA VAL A 69 2.94 8.35 -10.62
C VAL A 69 1.67 7.71 -10.08
N TYR A 70 1.73 6.46 -9.64
CA TYR A 70 0.59 5.78 -9.01
C TYR A 70 0.12 6.47 -7.74
N GLU A 71 1.04 6.75 -6.80
CA GLU A 71 0.70 7.42 -5.54
C GLU A 71 0.13 8.82 -5.77
N GLU A 72 0.73 9.58 -6.69
CA GLU A 72 0.23 10.90 -7.07
C GLU A 72 -1.14 10.82 -7.74
N THR A 73 -1.40 9.79 -8.54
CA THR A 73 -2.69 9.58 -9.21
C THR A 73 -3.78 9.25 -8.20
N LEU A 74 -3.50 8.40 -7.20
CA LEU A 74 -4.45 8.15 -6.11
C LEU A 74 -4.75 9.41 -5.30
N SER A 75 -3.72 10.18 -4.96
CA SER A 75 -3.90 11.45 -4.26
C SER A 75 -4.72 12.44 -5.10
N ALA A 76 -4.46 12.53 -6.40
CA ALA A 76 -5.23 13.37 -7.32
C ALA A 76 -6.68 12.89 -7.47
N ALA A 77 -6.90 11.57 -7.51
CA ALA A 77 -8.22 10.96 -7.58
C ALA A 77 -9.08 11.34 -6.36
N ASP A 78 -8.53 11.22 -5.15
CA ASP A 78 -9.23 11.59 -3.91
C ASP A 78 -9.61 13.08 -3.89
N ARG A 79 -8.67 13.96 -4.29
CA ARG A 79 -8.96 15.40 -4.40
C ARG A 79 -10.04 15.70 -5.44
N ALA A 80 -10.00 15.00 -6.58
CA ALA A 80 -10.98 15.16 -7.64
C ALA A 80 -12.38 14.74 -7.17
N ILE A 81 -12.51 13.67 -6.39
CA ILE A 81 -13.80 13.22 -5.83
C ILE A 81 -14.40 14.27 -4.89
N VAL A 82 -13.61 14.79 -3.95
CA VAL A 82 -14.09 15.80 -2.99
C VAL A 82 -14.57 17.07 -3.71
N ARG A 83 -13.81 17.54 -4.70
CA ARG A 83 -14.18 18.73 -5.49
C ARG A 83 -15.37 18.49 -6.41
N ASP A 84 -15.50 17.28 -6.95
CA ASP A 84 -16.64 16.89 -7.78
C ASP A 84 -17.96 16.99 -7.02
N GLN A 85 -17.94 16.66 -5.72
CA GLN A 85 -19.08 16.89 -4.83
C GLN A 85 -19.38 18.39 -4.66
N GLN A 86 -18.36 19.23 -4.43
CA GLN A 86 -18.55 20.68 -4.31
C GLN A 86 -19.14 21.30 -5.59
N VAL A 87 -18.68 20.86 -6.77
CA VAL A 87 -19.21 21.32 -8.06
C VAL A 87 -20.66 20.84 -8.24
N ARG A 88 -21.00 19.60 -7.89
CA ARG A 88 -22.38 19.10 -7.91
C ARG A 88 -23.31 19.92 -7.01
N GLU A 89 -22.88 20.24 -5.80
CA GLU A 89 -23.66 21.03 -4.85
C GLU A 89 -23.85 22.46 -5.37
N ALA A 90 -22.79 23.10 -5.85
CA ALA A 90 -22.87 24.47 -6.35
C ALA A 90 -23.71 24.58 -7.64
N THR A 91 -23.61 23.59 -8.53
CA THR A 91 -24.40 23.57 -9.78
C THR A 91 -25.89 23.37 -9.55
N ARG A 92 -26.31 22.63 -8.50
CA ARG A 92 -27.73 22.45 -8.17
C ARG A 92 -28.46 23.77 -7.97
N TYR A 93 -27.77 24.80 -7.45
CA TYR A 93 -28.39 26.09 -7.17
C TYR A 93 -28.34 27.08 -8.34
N MET A 94 -27.63 26.77 -9.43
CA MET A 94 -27.38 27.70 -10.55
C MET A 94 -27.72 27.12 -11.93
N LEU A 95 -28.60 26.11 -11.98
CA LEU A 95 -28.95 25.34 -13.18
C LEU A 95 -29.46 26.14 -14.40
N LYS A 96 -29.76 27.44 -14.25
CA LYS A 96 -30.38 28.27 -15.28
C LYS A 96 -29.45 29.33 -15.89
N ASP A 97 -28.23 29.50 -15.38
CA ASP A 97 -27.35 30.55 -15.90
C ASP A 97 -26.69 30.13 -17.23
N PRO A 98 -26.91 30.86 -18.35
CA PRO A 98 -26.27 30.58 -19.63
C PRO A 98 -24.75 30.68 -19.59
N SER A 99 -24.18 31.46 -18.66
CA SER A 99 -22.71 31.59 -18.50
C SER A 99 -22.05 30.28 -18.06
N LEU A 100 -22.83 29.37 -17.47
CA LEU A 100 -22.36 28.09 -16.95
C LEU A 100 -22.44 26.95 -17.98
N ALA A 101 -23.09 27.14 -19.13
CA ALA A 101 -23.35 26.06 -20.10
C ALA A 101 -22.06 25.38 -20.59
N GLN A 102 -21.10 26.16 -21.10
CA GLN A 102 -19.85 25.62 -21.64
C GLN A 102 -18.96 24.99 -20.54
N PRO A 103 -18.71 25.63 -19.38
CA PRO A 103 -17.98 25.01 -18.29
C PRO A 103 -18.63 23.73 -17.75
N LEU A 104 -19.97 23.67 -17.73
CA LEU A 104 -20.74 22.50 -17.30
C LEU A 104 -20.58 21.33 -18.27
N GLU A 105 -20.60 21.58 -19.59
CA GLU A 105 -20.35 20.57 -20.61
C GLU A 105 -18.95 19.98 -20.48
N GLN A 106 -17.92 20.83 -20.38
CA GLN A 106 -16.53 20.40 -20.19
C GLN A 106 -16.34 19.56 -18.92
N TRP A 107 -16.92 19.99 -17.79
CA TRP A 107 -16.87 19.20 -16.56
C TRP A 107 -17.61 17.86 -16.71
N ARG A 108 -18.78 17.82 -17.36
CA ARG A 108 -19.54 16.58 -17.59
C ARG A 108 -18.79 15.60 -18.49
N GLU A 109 -18.15 16.09 -19.55
CA GLU A 109 -17.33 15.30 -20.45
C GLU A 109 -16.14 14.67 -19.70
N LYS A 110 -15.34 15.50 -19.01
CA LYS A 110 -14.18 15.01 -18.25
C LYS A 110 -14.56 14.06 -17.12
N ARG A 111 -15.72 14.27 -16.50
CA ARG A 111 -16.26 13.34 -15.51
C ARG A 111 -16.67 11.99 -16.12
N ARG A 112 -17.22 11.96 -17.34
CA ARG A 112 -17.56 10.70 -18.02
C ARG A 112 -16.30 9.93 -18.39
N GLU A 113 -15.30 10.61 -18.91
CA GLU A 113 -13.98 10.04 -19.18
C GLU A 113 -13.36 9.46 -17.90
N TRP A 114 -13.42 10.21 -16.80
CA TRP A 114 -12.96 9.74 -15.49
C TRP A 114 -13.71 8.50 -14.99
N ALA A 115 -15.04 8.49 -15.10
CA ALA A 115 -15.86 7.36 -14.69
C ALA A 115 -15.52 6.06 -15.44
N ALA A 116 -15.10 6.16 -16.70
CA ALA A 116 -14.64 5.01 -17.49
C ALA A 116 -13.32 4.42 -16.95
N GLN A 117 -12.52 5.20 -16.23
CA GLN A 117 -11.23 4.79 -15.66
C GLN A 117 -11.30 4.33 -14.20
N LEU A 118 -12.46 4.47 -13.53
CA LEU A 118 -12.61 4.05 -12.13
C LEU A 118 -12.38 2.55 -11.93
N THR A 119 -12.89 1.71 -12.85
CA THR A 119 -12.69 0.26 -12.80
C THR A 119 -11.22 -0.13 -12.95
N PHE A 120 -10.46 0.60 -13.76
CA PHE A 120 -9.01 0.43 -13.87
C PHE A 120 -8.30 0.78 -12.56
N LEU A 121 -8.65 1.90 -11.92
CA LEU A 121 -8.08 2.29 -10.63
C LEU A 121 -8.44 1.31 -9.50
N GLU A 122 -9.67 0.79 -9.48
CA GLU A 122 -10.12 -0.26 -8.54
C GLU A 122 -9.35 -1.58 -8.74
N ALA A 123 -9.14 -1.98 -9.99
CA ALA A 123 -8.33 -3.16 -10.30
C ALA A 123 -6.88 -2.97 -9.85
N LEU A 124 -6.33 -1.77 -10.05
CA LEU A 124 -4.95 -1.44 -9.75
C LEU A 124 -4.69 -1.32 -8.24
N THR A 125 -5.65 -0.80 -7.47
CA THR A 125 -5.59 -0.79 -5.98
C THR A 125 -5.68 -2.20 -5.38
N SER A 126 -6.36 -3.13 -6.05
CA SER A 126 -6.49 -4.51 -5.58
C SER A 126 -5.19 -5.32 -5.71
N ASN A 127 -4.32 -5.01 -6.68
CA ASN A 127 -3.07 -5.75 -6.89
C ASN A 127 -1.94 -4.91 -7.52
N PRO A 128 -1.46 -3.85 -6.83
CA PRO A 128 -0.59 -2.85 -7.42
C PRO A 128 0.79 -3.41 -7.81
N SER A 129 1.40 -4.25 -6.98
CA SER A 129 2.75 -4.76 -7.20
C SER A 129 2.88 -5.65 -8.45
N LYS A 130 1.80 -6.36 -8.83
CA LYS A 130 1.78 -7.21 -10.02
C LYS A 130 1.39 -6.44 -11.29
N MET A 131 0.58 -5.39 -11.14
CA MET A 131 0.08 -4.62 -12.28
C MET A 131 1.07 -3.53 -12.73
N LEU A 132 1.81 -2.91 -11.82
CA LEU A 132 2.77 -1.84 -12.15
C LEU A 132 4.02 -2.34 -12.91
N THR A 133 4.25 -3.66 -12.98
CA THR A 133 5.30 -4.26 -13.80
C THR A 133 4.90 -4.42 -15.27
N ASP A 134 3.62 -4.27 -15.61
CA ASP A 134 3.11 -4.36 -16.98
C ASP A 134 3.23 -2.98 -17.68
N PRO A 135 3.95 -2.87 -18.81
CA PRO A 135 4.09 -1.61 -19.54
C PRO A 135 2.75 -1.05 -20.03
N ALA A 136 1.78 -1.89 -20.40
CA ALA A 136 0.47 -1.43 -20.85
C ALA A 136 -0.32 -0.76 -19.71
N VAL A 137 -0.16 -1.28 -18.48
CA VAL A 137 -0.75 -0.69 -17.27
C VAL A 137 -0.07 0.64 -16.94
N ALA A 138 1.26 0.72 -17.08
CA ALA A 138 2.00 1.95 -16.83
C ALA A 138 1.59 3.10 -17.76
N ASP A 139 1.39 2.82 -19.05
CA ASP A 139 0.93 3.83 -20.01
C ASP A 139 -0.52 4.24 -19.74
N ASN A 140 -1.40 3.29 -19.40
CA ASN A 140 -2.75 3.65 -18.99
C ASN A 140 -2.77 4.46 -17.69
N LEU A 141 -1.91 4.15 -16.73
CA LEU A 141 -1.77 4.91 -15.49
C LEU A 141 -1.33 6.36 -15.75
N ARG A 142 -0.37 6.59 -16.66
CA ARG A 142 0.03 7.95 -17.08
C ARG A 142 -1.12 8.71 -17.75
N TYR A 143 -1.93 8.02 -18.55
CA TYR A 143 -3.14 8.59 -19.13
C TYR A 143 -4.15 8.98 -18.03
N VAL A 144 -4.45 8.08 -17.09
CA VAL A 144 -5.38 8.37 -15.97
C VAL A 144 -4.85 9.49 -15.08
N HIS A 145 -3.55 9.55 -14.85
CA HIS A 145 -2.89 10.64 -14.13
C HIS A 145 -3.16 11.99 -14.81
N THR A 146 -2.96 12.07 -16.12
CA THR A 146 -3.23 13.28 -16.91
C THR A 146 -4.72 13.65 -16.86
N LEU A 147 -5.60 12.66 -16.98
CA LEU A 147 -7.04 12.83 -16.91
C LEU A 147 -7.49 13.39 -15.54
N ALA A 148 -6.86 12.96 -14.44
CA ALA A 148 -7.14 13.50 -13.10
C ALA A 148 -6.84 15.00 -13.04
N PHE A 149 -5.73 15.46 -13.63
CA PHE A 149 -5.40 16.89 -13.70
C PHE A 149 -6.37 17.68 -14.58
N GLU A 150 -6.77 17.13 -15.71
CA GLU A 150 -7.77 17.77 -16.58
C GLU A 150 -9.13 17.89 -15.89
N LEU A 151 -9.54 16.85 -15.15
CA LEU A 151 -10.75 16.90 -14.34
C LEU A 151 -10.66 17.96 -13.24
N GLU A 152 -9.54 18.02 -12.52
CA GLU A 152 -9.31 19.08 -11.52
C GLU A 152 -9.35 20.47 -12.15
N ALA A 153 -8.80 20.65 -13.35
CA ALA A 153 -8.82 21.92 -14.07
C ALA A 153 -10.25 22.32 -14.48
N ALA A 154 -11.04 21.37 -15.01
CA ALA A 154 -12.44 21.59 -15.35
C ALA A 154 -13.29 21.94 -14.12
N GLN A 155 -13.06 21.26 -12.98
CA GLN A 155 -13.73 21.59 -11.71
C GLN A 155 -13.39 23.00 -11.23
N ARG A 156 -12.11 23.41 -11.33
CA ARG A 156 -11.69 24.78 -10.97
C ARG A 156 -12.30 25.83 -11.90
N ALA A 157 -12.36 25.56 -13.19
CA ALA A 157 -13.02 26.44 -14.16
C ALA A 157 -14.51 26.60 -13.82
N MET A 158 -15.18 25.50 -13.49
CA MET A 158 -16.59 25.51 -13.09
C MET A 158 -16.82 26.33 -11.81
N LEU A 159 -16.01 26.12 -10.77
CA LEU A 159 -16.13 26.90 -9.53
C LEU A 159 -15.84 28.39 -9.73
N ARG A 160 -14.93 28.75 -10.65
CA ARG A 160 -14.69 30.16 -11.00
C ARG A 160 -15.88 30.77 -11.73
N ALA A 161 -16.46 30.05 -12.69
CA ALA A 161 -17.64 30.51 -13.42
C ALA A 161 -18.83 30.71 -12.48
N ILE A 162 -19.04 29.77 -11.55
CA ILE A 162 -20.06 29.87 -10.48
C ILE A 162 -19.83 31.12 -9.62
N ARG A 163 -18.60 31.37 -9.17
CA ARG A 163 -18.28 32.58 -8.39
C ARG A 163 -18.53 33.86 -9.17
N GLN A 164 -18.21 33.87 -10.46
CA GLN A 164 -18.47 35.02 -11.33
C GLN A 164 -19.98 35.25 -11.50
N ALA A 165 -20.75 34.19 -11.77
CA ALA A 165 -22.20 34.24 -11.88
C ALA A 165 -22.89 34.77 -10.60
N VAL A 166 -22.43 34.31 -9.43
CA VAL A 166 -22.92 34.81 -8.13
C VAL A 166 -22.58 36.30 -7.97
N ALA A 167 -21.37 36.72 -8.35
CA ALA A 167 -20.94 38.12 -8.25
C ALA A 167 -21.67 39.05 -9.23
N THR A 168 -22.06 38.55 -10.40
CA THR A 168 -22.81 39.32 -11.41
C THR A 168 -24.32 39.31 -11.19
N GLY A 169 -24.82 38.55 -10.21
CA GLY A 169 -26.21 38.59 -9.78
C GLY A 169 -27.21 37.94 -10.74
N SER A 170 -26.78 36.99 -11.58
CA SER A 170 -27.70 36.22 -12.43
C SER A 170 -28.51 35.25 -11.56
N GLU A 171 -29.68 35.70 -11.13
CA GLU A 171 -30.69 34.96 -10.35
C GLU A 171 -30.12 34.20 -9.14
N ASN A 172 -29.83 34.92 -8.05
CA ASN A 172 -29.85 34.28 -6.72
C ASN A 172 -31.32 34.02 -6.35
N PRO A 173 -31.80 32.76 -6.27
CA PRO A 173 -32.99 32.52 -5.46
C PRO A 173 -32.64 32.91 -4.02
N PRO A 174 -33.49 33.70 -3.32
CA PRO A 174 -33.21 34.11 -1.96
C PRO A 174 -33.00 32.86 -1.11
N LEU A 175 -31.83 32.78 -0.45
CA LEU A 175 -31.60 31.85 0.64
C LEU A 175 -32.73 32.08 1.65
N GLY A 176 -33.58 31.08 1.81
CA GLY A 176 -34.80 31.17 2.60
C GLY A 176 -34.56 31.81 3.97
N THR A 177 -34.99 33.04 4.10
CA THR A 177 -35.29 33.72 5.37
C THR A 177 -36.73 34.20 5.33
N ALA A 178 -37.62 33.32 4.87
CA ALA A 178 -39.06 33.50 4.96
C ALA A 178 -39.68 32.20 5.49
N SER A 179 -39.67 32.09 6.82
CA SER A 179 -40.78 31.49 7.55
C SER A 179 -40.89 32.22 8.89
N ASP A 180 -41.69 33.28 8.84
CA ASP A 180 -42.50 33.89 9.88
C ASP A 180 -42.36 33.34 11.31
N THR A 181 -41.85 34.16 12.22
CA THR A 181 -42.51 34.57 13.48
C THR A 181 -41.77 35.75 14.12
#